data_AF-A0A965BXX4-F1
#
_entry.id   AF-A0A965BXX4-F1
#
_cell.length_a   1.000
_cell.length_b   1.000
_cell.length_c   1.000
_cell.angle_alpha   90.00
_cell.angle_beta   90.00
_cell.angle_gamma   90.00
#
_symmetry.space_group_name_H-M   'P 1'
#
loop_
_entity.id
_entity.type
_entity.pdbx_description
1 polymer ?
#
loop_
_entity_poly.entity_id
_entity_poly.type
_entity_poly.pdbx_seq_one_letter_code
_entity_poly.pdbx_strand_id
1 'polypeptide(L)' 'SISGQYDLLGKFYLEADRDIGLFVVENIQTVPGVKDTYTLQTFNAFSGRGG' A
#
# COMPACT_ATOMS: atom_id res chain seq x y z
N SER A 1 -16.64 1.30 -1.29
CA SER A 1 -16.65 0.61 0.01
C SER A 1 -15.65 -0.53 -0.04
N ILE A 2 -14.83 -0.74 1.01
CA ILE A 2 -13.97 -1.92 1.12
C ILE A 2 -14.75 -3.10 1.76
N SER A 3 -16.03 -2.90 2.13
CA SER A 3 -16.91 -3.99 2.57
C SER A 3 -17.13 -4.98 1.42
N GLY A 4 -16.44 -6.12 1.46
CA GLY A 4 -16.40 -7.10 0.36
C GLY A 4 -15.25 -8.11 0.49
N GLN A 5 -14.62 -8.45 -0.63
CA GLN A 5 -13.60 -9.51 -0.84
C GLN A 5 -12.28 -9.36 -0.04
N TYR A 6 -12.14 -8.35 0.80
CA TYR A 6 -10.89 -8.04 1.50
C TYR A 6 -11.08 -8.08 3.01
N ASP A 7 -10.27 -8.88 3.69
CA ASP A 7 -10.37 -9.07 5.15
C ASP A 7 -9.68 -7.93 5.93
N LEU A 8 -8.59 -7.37 5.38
CA LEU A 8 -7.74 -6.39 6.04
C LEU A 8 -7.33 -5.27 5.07
N LEU A 9 -7.26 -4.02 5.58
CA LEU A 9 -6.75 -2.87 4.85
C LEU A 9 -5.56 -2.26 5.60
N GLY A 10 -4.37 -2.31 4.99
CA GLY A 10 -3.16 -1.65 5.49
C GLY A 10 -2.85 -0.38 4.69
N LYS A 11 -2.52 0.71 5.39
CA LYS A 11 -2.02 1.95 4.77
C LYS A 11 -0.56 2.14 5.13
N PHE A 12 0.28 2.26 4.11
CA PHE A 12 1.72 2.44 4.26
C PHE A 12 2.14 3.75 3.59
N TYR A 13 3.00 4.50 4.26
CA TYR A 13 3.67 5.65 3.68
C TYR A 13 5.07 5.20 3.30
N LEU A 14 5.43 5.39 2.04
CA LEU A 14 6.72 5.00 1.49
C LEU A 14 7.45 6.26 1.02
N GLU A 15 8.78 6.22 1.11
CA GLU A 15 9.64 7.24 0.52
C GLU A 15 9.44 7.28 -1.01
N ALA A 16 9.69 8.44 -1.62
CA ALA A 16 9.40 8.68 -3.04
C ALA A 16 10.20 7.78 -4.00
N ASP A 17 11.35 7.28 -3.56
CA ASP A 17 12.26 6.41 -4.30
C ASP A 17 12.04 4.92 -4.00
N ARG A 18 11.13 4.59 -3.07
CA ARG A 18 10.93 3.21 -2.66
C ARG A 18 10.10 2.44 -3.69
N ASP A 19 10.64 1.32 -4.18
CA ASP A 19 9.89 0.41 -5.04
C ASP A 19 8.77 -0.28 -4.25
N ILE A 20 7.54 -0.04 -4.68
CA ILE A 20 6.32 -0.54 -4.03
C ILE A 20 6.21 -2.06 -4.20
N GLY A 21 6.58 -2.60 -5.38
CA GLY A 21 6.51 -4.03 -5.65
C GLY A 21 7.48 -4.80 -4.76
N LEU A 22 8.71 -4.32 -4.66
CA LEU A 22 9.73 -4.91 -3.78
C LEU A 22 9.31 -4.83 -2.31
N PHE A 23 8.77 -3.68 -1.87
CA PHE A 23 8.24 -3.54 -0.51
C PHE A 23 7.16 -4.58 -0.20
N VAL A 24 6.19 -4.77 -1.10
CA VAL A 24 5.10 -5.73 -0.91
C VAL A 24 5.63 -7.17 -0.83
N VAL A 25 6.53 -7.56 -1.73
CA VAL A 25 7.09 -8.92 -1.77
C VAL A 25 7.93 -9.22 -0.54
N GLU A 26 8.81 -8.31 -0.13
CA GLU A 26 9.76 -8.56 0.96
C GLU A 26 9.15 -8.38 2.36
N ASN A 27 8.16 -7.50 2.51
CA ASN A 27 7.65 -7.09 3.84
C ASN A 27 6.20 -7.49 4.11
N ILE A 28 5.34 -7.51 3.09
CA ILE A 28 3.90 -7.74 3.31
C ILE A 28 3.53 -9.21 3.04
N GLN A 29 4.00 -9.77 1.93
CA GLN A 29 3.71 -11.16 1.57
C GLN A 29 4.47 -12.18 2.44
N THR A 30 5.51 -11.74 3.15
CA THR A 30 6.26 -12.57 4.10
C THR A 30 5.57 -12.69 5.45
N VAL A 31 4.54 -11.89 5.73
CA VAL A 31 3.79 -11.93 6.99
C VAL A 31 2.99 -13.23 7.09
N PRO A 32 3.13 -14.02 8.16
CA PRO A 32 2.38 -15.26 8.32
C PRO A 32 0.87 -15.05 8.24
N GLY A 33 0.19 -15.87 7.44
CA GLY A 33 -1.26 -15.79 7.24
C GLY A 33 -1.70 -14.84 6.11
N VAL A 34 -0.79 -14.08 5.51
CA VAL A 34 -1.09 -13.32 4.27
C VAL A 34 -1.16 -14.30 3.10
N LYS A 35 -2.36 -14.50 2.56
CA LYS A 35 -2.60 -15.38 1.41
C LYS A 35 -2.38 -14.66 0.08
N ASP A 36 -2.90 -13.44 -0.02
CA ASP A 36 -2.82 -12.60 -1.21
C ASP A 36 -2.87 -11.13 -0.82
N THR A 37 -2.41 -10.25 -1.70
CA THR A 37 -2.33 -8.80 -1.49
C THR A 37 -2.85 -8.04 -2.70
N TYR A 38 -3.70 -7.04 -2.47
CA TYR A 38 -4.12 -6.10 -3.51
C TYR A 38 -3.64 -4.69 -3.17
N THR A 39 -2.83 -4.11 -4.04
CA THR A 39 -2.20 -2.80 -3.79
C THR A 39 -2.97 -1.68 -4.46
N LEU A 40 -3.39 -0.69 -3.66
CA LEU A 40 -3.99 0.55 -4.14
C LEU A 40 -3.01 1.70 -3.94
N GLN A 41 -2.46 2.24 -5.03
CA GLN A 41 -1.55 3.38 -4.94
C GLN A 41 -2.33 4.67 -4.73
N THR A 42 -2.06 5.37 -3.62
CA THR A 42 -2.68 6.67 -3.33
C THR A 42 -1.72 7.80 -3.63
N PHE A 43 -2.16 8.75 -4.45
CA PHE A 43 -1.43 10.00 -4.67
C PHE A 43 -2.02 11.09 -3.78
N ASN A 44 -1.15 11.92 -3.20
CA ASN A 44 -1.62 13.11 -2.52
C ASN A 44 -2.08 14.13 -3.57
N ALA A 45 -3.40 14.30 -3.71
CA ALA A 45 -3.99 15.23 -4.68
C ALA A 45 -3.72 16.72 -4.35
N PHE A 46 -3.24 17.02 -3.13
CA PHE A 46 -3.03 18.40 -2.64
C PHE A 46 -1.56 18.70 -2.30
N SER A 47 -0.60 17.88 -2.73
CA SER A 47 0.84 18.22 -2.60
C SER A 47 1.29 19.31 -3.58
N GLY A 48 0.35 19.90 -4.34
CA GLY A 48 0.56 21.11 -5.12
C GLY A 48 0.82 22.30 -4.20
N ARG A 49 2.09 22.51 -3.86
CA ARG A 49 2.72 23.80 -3.55
C ARG A 49 1.78 24.82 -2.90
N GLY A 50 1.74 24.80 -1.57
CA GLY A 50 1.46 26.02 -0.81
C GLY A 50 2.54 27.04 -1.16
N GLY A 51 2.20 27.97 -2.05
CA GLY A 51 2.89 29.23 -2.30
C GLY A 51 1.93 30.36 -2.01
#